data_AF-A0A3P7KQS2-F1
#
_entry.id   AF-A0A3P7KQS2-F1
#
_cell.length_a   1.000
_cell.length_b   1.000
_cell.length_c   1.000
_cell.angle_alpha   90.00
_cell.angle_beta   90.00
_cell.angle_gamma   90.00
#
_symmetry.space_group_name_H-M   'P 1'
#
loop_
_entity.id
_entity.type
_entity.pdbx_description
1 polymer ?
#
loop_
_entity_poly.entity_id
_entity_poly.type
_entity_poly.pdbx_seq_one_letter_code
_entity_poly.pdbx_strand_id
1 'polypeptide(L)'
;MSPFLAEGLSGAYFHRFSHLSGLRVFEEEGVWSTRLFPVFPTFPLPNRHTLMTGVLPRKHGMMSDFVFNWRSGQEFLNFSQESDFSKRFCSRRNHFLAVLKLVYLIFELFSDWWMTDPIYVTATEAKASVAMFFFPECKVDWVPAPHLCIPPRKDGLSFSDERIAKIVVEATKYIFVIKAQTYENRE
;
A
#
# COMPACT_ATOMS: atom_id res chain seq x y z
N MET A 1 10.39 8.31 -7.37
CA MET A 1 10.70 6.89 -7.07
C MET A 1 9.38 6.18 -7.15
N SER A 2 9.25 5.29 -8.12
CA SER A 2 8.00 4.61 -8.46
C SER A 2 8.20 3.13 -8.19
N PRO A 3 7.86 2.62 -6.99
CA PRO A 3 8.03 1.20 -6.68
C PRO A 3 7.03 0.38 -7.49
N PHE A 4 7.49 -0.75 -8.05
CA PHE A 4 6.63 -1.78 -8.63
C PHE A 4 6.69 -3.03 -7.75
N LEU A 5 5.55 -3.68 -7.53
CA LEU A 5 5.46 -4.91 -6.75
C LEU A 5 4.85 -6.01 -7.61
N ALA A 6 5.57 -7.12 -7.74
CA ALA A 6 5.08 -8.33 -8.40
C ALA A 6 4.77 -9.38 -7.33
N GLU A 7 3.49 -9.51 -6.98
CA GLU A 7 3.02 -10.50 -6.01
C GLU A 7 3.31 -11.92 -6.51
N GLY A 8 3.75 -12.81 -5.60
CA GLY A 8 4.05 -14.22 -5.93
C GLY A 8 5.32 -14.47 -6.74
N LEU A 9 6.09 -13.44 -7.10
CA LEU A 9 7.36 -13.60 -7.81
C LEU A 9 8.47 -14.06 -6.84
N SER A 10 8.73 -15.36 -6.79
CA SER A 10 9.88 -15.88 -6.02
C SER A 10 11.22 -15.56 -6.70
N GLY A 11 12.28 -15.41 -5.90
CA GLY A 11 13.63 -15.17 -6.44
C GLY A 11 14.11 -16.27 -7.41
N ALA A 12 13.76 -17.52 -7.15
CA ALA A 12 14.08 -18.62 -8.06
C ALA A 12 13.36 -18.48 -9.41
N TYR A 13 12.11 -18.01 -9.40
CA TYR A 13 11.36 -17.74 -10.61
C TYR A 13 11.96 -16.55 -11.37
N PHE A 14 12.31 -15.46 -10.68
CA PHE A 14 12.99 -14.32 -11.29
C PHE A 14 14.29 -14.74 -11.99
N HIS A 15 15.18 -15.48 -11.34
CA HIS A 15 16.42 -15.96 -11.95
C HIS A 15 16.20 -16.89 -13.14
N ARG A 16 15.13 -17.69 -13.14
CA ARG A 16 14.78 -18.53 -14.30
C ARG A 16 14.41 -17.70 -15.53
N PHE A 17 13.79 -16.54 -15.33
CA PHE A 17 13.30 -15.66 -16.40
C PHE A 17 14.14 -14.39 -16.61
N SER A 18 15.28 -14.24 -15.93
CA SER A 18 16.13 -13.04 -16.05
C SER A 18 16.74 -12.86 -17.45
N HIS A 19 16.77 -13.93 -18.25
CA HIS A 19 17.17 -13.88 -19.66
C HIS A 19 16.22 -13.06 -20.55
N LEU A 20 14.98 -12.79 -20.10
CA LEU A 20 14.04 -11.93 -20.82
C LEU A 20 14.54 -10.48 -20.79
N SER A 21 14.55 -9.81 -21.94
CA SER A 21 15.13 -8.47 -22.09
C SER A 21 14.62 -7.45 -21.07
N GLY A 22 13.33 -7.50 -20.71
CA GLY A 22 12.76 -6.60 -19.71
C GLY A 22 13.27 -6.84 -18.28
N LEU A 23 13.59 -8.08 -17.90
CA LEU A 23 14.10 -8.40 -16.56
C LEU A 23 15.63 -8.32 -16.49
N ARG A 24 16.30 -8.55 -17.61
CA ARG A 24 17.76 -8.51 -17.75
C ARG A 24 18.34 -7.15 -17.35
N VAL A 25 17.66 -6.06 -17.71
CA VAL A 25 18.08 -4.69 -17.37
C VAL A 25 18.20 -4.51 -15.85
N PHE A 26 17.34 -5.13 -15.04
CA PHE A 26 17.43 -5.03 -13.58
C PHE A 26 18.64 -5.77 -12.99
N GLU A 27 19.15 -6.80 -13.67
CA GLU A 27 20.32 -7.58 -13.25
C GLU A 27 21.63 -6.90 -13.67
N GLU A 28 21.66 -6.28 -14.86
CA GLU A 28 22.85 -5.64 -15.44
C GLU A 28 23.05 -4.18 -14.99
N GLU A 29 21.98 -3.39 -14.91
CA GLU A 29 22.05 -1.94 -14.62
C GLU A 29 21.52 -1.57 -13.22
N GLY A 30 20.89 -2.52 -12.52
CA GLY A 30 20.24 -2.31 -11.24
C GLY A 30 21.04 -2.81 -10.03
N VAL A 31 20.52 -2.49 -8.84
CA VAL A 31 20.97 -3.11 -7.57
C VAL A 31 20.01 -4.25 -7.23
N TRP A 32 20.54 -5.46 -7.08
CA TRP A 32 19.75 -6.65 -6.81
C TRP A 32 20.30 -7.44 -5.61
N SER A 33 19.44 -8.26 -5.01
CA SER A 33 19.79 -9.22 -3.95
C SER A 33 19.35 -10.61 -4.38
N THR A 34 20.16 -11.63 -4.05
CA THR A 34 19.85 -13.05 -4.37
C THR A 34 18.56 -13.52 -3.72
N ARG A 35 18.22 -13.00 -2.53
CA ARG A 35 17.03 -13.38 -1.78
C ARG A 35 16.46 -12.18 -1.02
N LEU A 36 15.14 -12.10 -1.01
CA LEU A 36 14.36 -11.26 -0.11
C LEU A 36 13.53 -12.20 0.76
N PHE A 37 13.68 -12.10 2.08
CA PHE A 37 12.91 -12.93 3.00
C PHE A 37 11.55 -12.29 3.25
N PRO A 38 10.43 -13.00 2.97
CA PRO A 38 9.11 -12.51 3.32
C PRO A 38 8.89 -12.55 4.83
N VAL A 39 7.93 -11.78 5.32
CA VAL A 39 7.46 -11.90 6.70
C VAL A 39 6.54 -13.10 6.85
N PHE A 40 6.52 -13.65 8.08
CA PHE A 40 5.56 -14.67 8.46
C PHE A 40 4.27 -14.02 8.99
N PRO A 41 3.08 -14.47 8.55
CA PRO A 41 2.84 -15.50 7.54
C PRO A 41 3.03 -15.00 6.09
N THR A 42 3.42 -15.88 5.18
CA THR A 42 3.80 -15.53 3.80
C THR A 42 2.59 -15.31 2.87
N PHE A 43 1.62 -14.52 3.31
CA PHE A 43 0.47 -14.11 2.50
C PHE A 43 0.74 -12.77 1.79
N PRO A 44 0.10 -12.49 0.64
CA PRO A 44 0.26 -11.24 -0.10
C PRO A 44 0.00 -9.98 0.74
N LEU A 45 -1.15 -9.90 1.43
CA LEU A 45 -1.54 -8.68 2.13
C LEU A 45 -0.60 -8.32 3.31
N PRO A 46 -0.28 -9.25 4.24
CA PRO A 46 0.68 -8.97 5.31
C PRO A 46 2.06 -8.56 4.78
N ASN A 47 2.58 -9.26 3.76
CA ASN A 47 3.90 -8.95 3.19
C ASN A 47 3.95 -7.57 2.55
N ARG A 48 2.96 -7.26 1.71
CA ARG A 48 2.84 -5.95 1.08
C ARG A 48 2.71 -4.85 2.12
N HIS A 49 1.88 -5.05 3.15
CA HIS A 49 1.70 -4.04 4.19
C HIS A 49 2.95 -3.86 5.06
N THR A 50 3.70 -4.92 5.36
CA THR A 50 5.04 -4.82 5.98
C THR A 50 5.99 -4.01 5.09
N LEU A 51 6.03 -4.27 3.77
CA LEU A 51 6.90 -3.54 2.84
C LEU A 51 6.58 -2.03 2.83
N MET A 52 5.30 -1.68 2.94
CA MET A 52 4.84 -0.28 2.92
C MET A 52 4.97 0.44 4.26
N THR A 53 4.95 -0.28 5.39
CA THR A 53 5.00 0.31 6.75
C THR A 53 6.37 0.18 7.41
N GLY A 54 7.19 -0.77 6.97
CA GLY A 54 8.46 -1.12 7.60
C GLY A 54 8.33 -1.83 8.95
N VAL A 55 7.12 -2.26 9.34
CA VAL A 55 6.88 -2.98 10.61
C VAL A 55 6.32 -4.37 10.36
N LEU A 56 6.40 -5.25 11.36
CA LEU A 56 5.91 -6.63 11.26
C LEU A 56 4.38 -6.73 11.39
N PRO A 57 3.77 -7.84 10.94
CA PRO A 57 2.32 -8.12 11.08
C PRO A 57 1.73 -7.87 12.46
N ARG A 58 2.47 -8.24 13.50
CA ARG A 58 2.10 -7.98 14.90
C ARG A 58 1.91 -6.51 15.26
N LYS A 59 2.57 -5.59 14.56
CA LYS A 59 2.50 -4.15 14.82
C LYS A 59 1.54 -3.43 13.88
N HIS A 60 1.50 -3.80 12.61
CA HIS A 60 0.61 -3.13 11.65
C HIS A 60 -0.82 -3.69 11.62
N GLY A 61 -1.09 -4.83 12.26
CA GLY A 61 -2.44 -5.38 12.46
C GLY A 61 -2.86 -6.42 11.41
N MET A 62 -2.39 -6.28 10.17
CA MET A 62 -2.66 -7.25 9.11
C MET A 62 -1.89 -8.57 9.25
N MET A 63 -2.59 -9.63 9.65
CA MET A 63 -2.01 -10.97 9.86
C MET A 63 -2.31 -11.97 8.74
N SER A 64 -3.37 -11.77 7.97
CA SER A 64 -3.78 -12.66 6.87
C SER A 64 -4.64 -11.89 5.88
N ASP A 65 -4.90 -12.48 4.71
CA ASP A 65 -5.84 -11.94 3.73
C ASP A 65 -7.30 -12.06 4.22
N PHE A 66 -7.56 -13.00 5.14
CA PHE A 66 -8.86 -13.20 5.78
C PHE A 66 -8.68 -13.24 7.29
N VAL A 67 -9.36 -12.36 8.03
CA VAL A 67 -9.20 -12.26 9.48
C VAL A 67 -10.56 -12.16 10.16
N PHE A 68 -10.76 -12.93 11.23
CA PHE A 68 -11.94 -12.84 12.09
C PHE A 68 -11.58 -12.21 13.42
N ASN A 69 -12.26 -11.13 13.81
CA ASN A 69 -12.13 -10.53 15.12
C ASN A 69 -13.23 -11.07 16.04
N TRP A 70 -12.87 -12.00 16.93
CA TRP A 70 -13.82 -12.63 17.84
C TRP A 70 -14.47 -11.66 18.85
N ARG A 71 -13.84 -10.52 19.14
CA ARG A 71 -14.39 -9.53 20.09
C ARG A 71 -15.45 -8.65 19.45
N SER A 72 -15.22 -8.23 18.20
CA SER A 72 -16.16 -7.38 17.46
C SER A 72 -17.13 -8.17 16.60
N GLY A 73 -16.87 -9.46 16.35
CA GLY A 73 -17.60 -10.27 15.38
C GLY A 73 -17.39 -9.81 13.92
N GLN A 74 -16.44 -8.91 13.67
CA GLN A 74 -16.14 -8.40 12.32
C GLN A 74 -15.18 -9.34 11.60
N GLU A 75 -15.36 -9.44 10.30
CA GLU A 75 -14.50 -10.20 9.40
C GLU A 75 -13.85 -9.24 8.42
N PHE A 76 -12.57 -9.47 8.13
CA PHE A 76 -11.86 -8.86 7.02
C PHE A 76 -11.83 -9.88 5.88
N LEU A 77 -12.40 -9.53 4.72
CA LEU A 77 -12.52 -10.44 3.56
C LEU A 77 -11.78 -9.91 2.33
N ASN A 78 -10.51 -9.54 2.49
CA ASN A 78 -9.63 -9.11 1.39
C ASN A 78 -10.28 -8.09 0.45
N PHE A 79 -10.81 -7.00 1.01
CA PHE A 79 -11.43 -5.89 0.27
C PHE A 79 -12.74 -6.25 -0.46
N SER A 80 -13.42 -7.29 -0.02
CA SER A 80 -14.73 -7.69 -0.55
C SER A 80 -15.88 -6.94 0.10
N GLN A 81 -15.69 -6.44 1.33
CA GLN A 81 -16.71 -5.71 2.10
C GLN A 81 -16.34 -4.23 2.28
N GLU A 82 -17.35 -3.36 2.44
CA GLU A 82 -17.11 -1.93 2.68
C GLU A 82 -16.37 -1.67 4.01
N SER A 83 -16.59 -2.52 5.02
CA SER A 83 -15.90 -2.46 6.31
C SER A 83 -14.39 -2.64 6.21
N ASP A 84 -13.89 -3.31 5.16
CA ASP A 84 -12.47 -3.55 4.94
C ASP A 84 -11.71 -2.24 4.63
N PHE A 85 -12.41 -1.27 4.04
CA PHE A 85 -11.88 0.04 3.68
C PHE A 85 -11.96 1.07 4.81
N SER A 86 -12.75 0.79 5.84
CA SER A 86 -12.91 1.73 6.94
C SER A 86 -11.67 1.72 7.83
N LYS A 87 -11.02 2.88 7.95
CA LYS A 87 -9.97 3.13 8.94
C LYS A 87 -10.49 4.13 9.96
N ARG A 88 -10.85 3.65 11.15
CA ARG A 88 -11.22 4.56 12.25
C ARG A 88 -9.97 5.16 12.89
N PHE A 89 -10.04 6.43 13.27
CA PHE A 89 -8.93 7.20 13.82
C PHE A 89 -8.29 6.52 15.05
N CYS A 90 -7.11 5.93 14.88
CA CYS A 90 -6.16 5.81 15.99
C CYS A 90 -5.60 7.22 16.23
N SER A 91 -6.21 7.98 17.12
CA SER A 91 -5.84 9.37 17.38
C SER A 91 -4.38 9.47 17.83
N ARG A 92 -3.49 9.91 16.93
CA ARG A 92 -2.08 10.18 17.23
C ARG A 92 -1.78 11.65 17.56
N ARG A 93 -2.79 12.53 17.68
CA ARG A 93 -2.58 13.92 18.13
C ARG A 93 -3.74 14.46 18.97
N ASN A 94 -3.33 15.06 20.10
CA ASN A 94 -4.03 16.00 20.98
C ASN A 94 -4.92 15.44 22.09
N HIS A 95 -4.28 15.33 23.26
CA HIS A 95 -4.81 15.14 24.60
C HIS A 95 -5.79 16.25 25.09
N PHE A 96 -6.22 17.18 24.22
CA PHE A 96 -6.96 18.39 24.59
C PHE A 96 -8.46 18.39 24.23
N LEU A 97 -8.94 17.37 23.52
CA LEU A 97 -10.36 17.23 23.12
C LEU A 97 -11.07 16.02 23.77
N ALA A 98 -10.50 15.48 24.85
CA ALA A 98 -11.06 14.31 25.54
C ALA A 98 -12.28 14.63 26.43
N VAL A 99 -12.52 15.90 26.77
CA VAL A 99 -13.53 16.25 27.79
C VAL A 99 -14.97 16.30 27.25
N LEU A 100 -15.16 16.48 25.94
CA LEU A 100 -16.51 16.53 25.33
C LEU A 100 -16.97 15.21 24.69
N LYS A 101 -16.14 14.16 24.70
CA LYS A 101 -16.50 12.82 24.18
C LYS A 101 -17.09 11.88 25.25
N LEU A 102 -17.49 12.41 26.40
CA LEU A 102 -17.95 11.62 27.55
C LEU A 102 -19.42 11.18 27.49
N VAL A 103 -20.21 11.60 26.50
CA VAL A 103 -21.67 11.30 26.43
C VAL A 103 -22.05 10.37 25.26
N TYR A 104 -21.13 10.08 24.33
CA TYR A 104 -21.36 9.22 23.15
C TYR A 104 -20.43 7.99 23.08
N LEU A 105 -20.06 7.41 24.22
CA LEU A 105 -19.24 6.19 24.30
C LEU A 105 -20.08 4.94 24.55
N ILE A 106 -21.11 4.73 23.71
CA ILE A 106 -21.81 3.43 23.62
C ILE A 106 -21.29 2.75 22.34
N PHE A 107 -20.42 1.75 22.53
CA PHE A 107 -20.15 0.68 21.56
C PHE A 107 -19.85 1.11 20.11
N GLU A 108 -18.77 1.86 19.88
CA GLU A 108 -18.17 1.86 18.55
C GLU A 108 -17.24 0.65 18.42
N LEU A 109 -17.75 -0.40 17.78
CA LEU A 109 -17.00 -1.56 17.33
C LEU A 109 -15.85 -1.10 16.41
N PHE A 110 -14.65 -1.10 16.97
CA PHE A 110 -13.41 -0.71 16.32
C PHE A 110 -13.04 -1.69 15.19
N SER A 111 -12.92 -1.18 13.97
CA SER A 111 -12.26 -1.90 12.87
C SER A 111 -10.77 -1.54 12.91
N ASP A 112 -10.00 -2.34 13.65
CA ASP A 112 -8.59 -2.10 14.00
C ASP A 112 -7.60 -2.75 13.01
N TRP A 113 -8.02 -3.06 11.79
CA TRP A 113 -7.16 -3.81 10.85
C TRP A 113 -5.89 -3.01 10.46
N TRP A 114 -6.02 -1.69 10.35
CA TRP A 114 -5.00 -0.77 9.84
C TRP A 114 -4.30 0.01 10.96
N MET A 115 -3.47 -0.67 11.76
CA MET A 115 -2.89 -0.08 12.98
C MET A 115 -1.72 0.89 12.73
N THR A 116 -1.01 0.74 11.61
CA THR A 116 0.18 1.56 11.29
C THR A 116 0.02 2.25 9.95
N ASP A 117 0.43 3.51 9.88
CA ASP A 117 0.39 4.29 8.66
C ASP A 117 1.46 3.83 7.66
N PRO A 118 1.08 3.51 6.41
CA PRO A 118 2.03 3.16 5.36
C PRO A 118 2.73 4.39 4.78
N ILE A 119 3.83 4.15 4.07
CA ILE A 119 4.71 5.18 3.52
C ILE A 119 3.97 6.23 2.67
N TYR A 120 2.95 5.82 1.91
CA TYR A 120 2.19 6.75 1.07
C TYR A 120 1.34 7.74 1.86
N VAL A 121 0.89 7.39 3.07
CA VAL A 121 0.23 8.33 3.98
C VAL A 121 1.26 9.32 4.51
N THR A 122 2.40 8.82 5.03
CA THR A 122 3.47 9.68 5.54
C THR A 122 4.06 10.62 4.48
N ALA A 123 4.16 10.16 3.22
CA ALA A 123 4.61 10.96 2.10
C ALA A 123 3.59 12.06 1.75
N THR A 124 2.30 11.74 1.78
CA THR A 124 1.23 12.71 1.56
C THR A 124 1.18 13.75 2.68
N GLU A 125 1.36 13.34 3.94
CA GLU A 125 1.52 14.27 5.07
C GLU A 125 2.72 15.21 4.89
N ALA A 126 3.82 14.70 4.33
CA ALA A 126 4.99 15.48 3.95
C ALA A 126 4.81 16.32 2.67
N LYS A 127 3.57 16.46 2.17
CA LYS A 127 3.19 17.20 0.95
C LYS A 127 3.79 16.64 -0.34
N ALA A 128 4.18 15.36 -0.36
CA ALA A 128 4.62 14.71 -1.58
C ALA A 128 3.40 14.23 -2.38
N SER A 129 3.47 14.29 -3.71
CA SER A 129 2.45 13.70 -4.58
C SER A 129 2.57 12.17 -4.59
N VAL A 130 1.43 11.50 -4.45
CA VAL A 130 1.35 10.04 -4.33
C VAL A 130 0.28 9.53 -5.28
N ALA A 131 0.67 8.57 -6.11
CA ALA A 131 -0.22 7.84 -6.99
C ALA A 131 -0.10 6.33 -6.71
N MET A 132 -1.24 5.66 -6.56
CA MET A 132 -1.33 4.22 -6.33
C MET A 132 -2.12 3.57 -7.46
N PHE A 133 -1.52 2.55 -8.09
CA PHE A 133 -2.11 1.80 -9.19
C PHE A 133 -2.22 0.34 -8.82
N PHE A 134 -3.40 -0.24 -8.98
CA PHE A 134 -3.71 -1.66 -8.75
C PHE A 134 -3.57 -2.13 -7.30
N PHE A 135 -3.54 -1.21 -6.35
CA PHE A 135 -3.57 -1.50 -4.92
C PHE A 135 -4.98 -1.26 -4.36
N PRO A 136 -5.69 -2.29 -3.87
CA PRO A 136 -7.02 -2.09 -3.26
C PRO A 136 -6.94 -1.22 -1.99
N GLU A 137 -5.80 -1.20 -1.31
CA GLU A 137 -5.53 -0.37 -0.13
C GLU A 137 -5.72 1.12 -0.40
N CYS A 138 -5.57 1.59 -1.64
CA CYS A 138 -5.69 3.02 -1.91
C CYS A 138 -7.10 3.58 -1.65
N LYS A 139 -8.10 2.69 -1.55
CA LYS A 139 -9.48 3.02 -1.20
C LYS A 139 -9.77 3.03 0.30
N VAL A 140 -8.84 2.56 1.13
CA VAL A 140 -9.00 2.67 2.57
C VAL A 140 -9.05 4.14 2.95
N ASP A 141 -9.84 4.49 3.97
CA ASP A 141 -10.07 5.86 4.44
C ASP A 141 -8.82 6.47 5.12
N TRP A 142 -7.73 6.61 4.36
CA TRP A 142 -6.49 7.20 4.81
C TRP A 142 -6.65 8.70 5.02
N VAL A 143 -6.02 9.21 6.08
CA VAL A 143 -5.95 10.64 6.37
C VAL A 143 -4.48 11.01 6.54
N PRO A 144 -3.90 11.79 5.62
CA PRO A 144 -4.44 12.24 4.33
C PRO A 144 -4.50 11.12 3.28
N ALA A 145 -5.48 11.21 2.37
CA ALA A 145 -5.66 10.25 1.28
C ALA A 145 -4.64 10.48 0.14
N PRO A 146 -4.22 9.40 -0.58
CA PRO A 146 -3.36 9.54 -1.75
C PRO A 146 -4.02 10.39 -2.84
N HIS A 147 -3.22 11.15 -3.59
CA HIS A 147 -3.71 12.11 -4.60
C HIS A 147 -4.37 11.41 -5.79
N LEU A 148 -3.85 10.25 -6.18
CA LEU A 148 -4.41 9.41 -7.25
C LEU A 148 -4.50 7.96 -6.76
N CYS A 149 -5.70 7.40 -6.81
CA CYS A 149 -5.97 6.01 -6.47
C CYS A 149 -6.69 5.35 -7.66
N ILE A 150 -6.03 4.37 -8.28
CA ILE A 150 -6.62 3.51 -9.31
C ILE A 150 -6.62 2.07 -8.76
N PRO A 151 -7.75 1.58 -8.22
CA PRO A 151 -7.85 0.23 -7.68
C PRO A 151 -7.77 -0.83 -8.78
N PRO A 152 -7.48 -2.10 -8.44
CA PRO A 152 -7.60 -3.20 -9.40
C PRO A 152 -9.07 -3.38 -9.83
N ARG A 153 -9.26 -3.79 -11.08
CA ARG A 153 -10.57 -4.22 -11.60
C ARG A 153 -10.99 -5.54 -10.97
N LYS A 154 -12.30 -5.71 -10.74
CA LYS A 154 -12.88 -6.93 -10.16
C LYS A 154 -12.79 -8.16 -11.08
N ASP A 155 -12.60 -7.96 -12.38
CA ASP A 155 -12.49 -9.02 -13.40
C ASP A 155 -11.08 -9.62 -13.50
N GLY A 156 -10.10 -9.12 -12.74
CA GLY A 156 -8.71 -9.58 -12.79
C GLY A 156 -7.94 -9.12 -14.04
N LEU A 157 -8.59 -8.38 -14.94
CA LEU A 157 -8.04 -7.96 -16.25
C LEU A 157 -7.49 -6.53 -16.20
N SER A 158 -6.90 -6.16 -15.06
CA SER A 158 -6.42 -4.80 -14.82
C SER A 158 -5.29 -4.38 -15.77
N PHE A 159 -4.46 -5.34 -16.22
CA PHE A 159 -3.32 -5.08 -17.11
C PHE A 159 -3.58 -5.37 -18.59
N SER A 160 -4.71 -6.00 -18.95
CA SER A 160 -5.01 -6.29 -20.37
C SER A 160 -5.54 -5.07 -21.12
N ASP A 161 -5.92 -4.01 -20.41
CA ASP A 161 -6.35 -2.75 -21.01
C ASP A 161 -5.15 -1.83 -21.24
N GLU A 162 -4.74 -1.69 -22.49
CA GLU A 162 -3.62 -0.82 -22.92
C GLU A 162 -3.79 0.63 -22.44
N ARG A 163 -5.03 1.09 -22.24
CA ARG A 163 -5.29 2.44 -21.74
C ARG A 163 -4.78 2.62 -20.31
N ILE A 164 -4.90 1.59 -19.47
CA ILE A 164 -4.42 1.67 -18.09
C ILE A 164 -2.90 1.67 -18.06
N ALA A 165 -2.25 0.88 -18.92
CA ALA A 165 -0.79 0.94 -19.09
C ALA A 165 -0.34 2.34 -19.53
N LYS A 166 -1.05 2.99 -20.45
CA LYS A 166 -0.78 4.38 -20.86
C LYS A 166 -0.95 5.37 -19.72
N ILE A 167 -2.01 5.25 -18.92
CA ILE A 167 -2.22 6.10 -17.73
C ILE A 167 -1.07 5.95 -16.73
N VAL A 168 -0.62 4.72 -16.47
CA VAL A 168 0.51 4.47 -15.56
C VAL A 168 1.80 5.09 -16.11
N VAL A 169 2.09 4.90 -17.40
CA VAL A 169 3.27 5.49 -18.07
C VAL A 169 3.21 7.02 -18.05
N GLU A 170 2.05 7.61 -18.31
CA GLU A 170 1.87 9.04 -18.30
C GLU A 170 2.03 9.63 -16.89
N ALA A 171 1.37 9.04 -15.89
CA ALA A 171 1.50 9.47 -14.51
C ALA A 171 2.94 9.33 -13.98
N THR A 172 3.65 8.28 -14.38
CA THR A 172 5.07 8.12 -14.02
C THR A 172 5.96 9.14 -14.74
N LYS A 173 5.71 9.47 -16.02
CA LYS A 173 6.44 10.54 -16.73
C LYS A 173 6.36 11.87 -15.98
N TYR A 174 5.17 12.33 -15.58
CA TYR A 174 5.02 13.61 -14.88
C TYR A 174 5.68 13.63 -13.49
N ILE A 175 5.63 12.53 -12.74
CA ILE A 175 6.28 12.43 -11.42
C ILE A 175 7.81 12.45 -11.54
N PHE A 176 8.38 11.86 -12.60
CA PHE A 176 9.82 11.93 -12.86
C PHE A 176 10.27 13.31 -13.37
N VAL A 177 9.48 13.95 -14.25
CA VAL A 177 9.78 15.30 -14.78
C VAL A 177 9.79 16.35 -13.67
N ILE A 178 8.81 16.35 -12.75
CA ILE A 178 8.79 17.30 -11.62
C ILE A 178 10.03 17.11 -10.73
N LYS A 179 10.46 15.86 -10.48
CA LYS A 179 11.68 15.63 -9.70
C LYS A 179 12.93 16.13 -10.42
N ALA A 180 13.07 15.87 -11.72
CA ALA A 180 14.21 16.38 -12.51
C ALA A 180 14.32 17.91 -12.45
N GLN A 181 13.19 18.62 -12.65
CA GLN A 181 13.16 20.08 -12.57
C GLN A 181 13.52 20.62 -11.17
N THR A 182 13.14 19.92 -10.10
CA THR A 182 13.49 20.35 -8.73
C THR A 182 14.95 20.13 -8.34
N TYR A 183 15.68 19.24 -9.03
CA TYR A 183 17.13 19.08 -8.86
C TYR A 183 17.91 20.09 -9.68
N GLU A 184 17.44 20.41 -10.89
CA GLU A 184 18.08 21.39 -11.79
C GLU A 184 17.93 22.84 -11.31
N ASN A 185 16.95 23.13 -10.45
CA ASN A 185 16.77 24.44 -9.79
C ASN A 185 17.42 24.53 -8.38
N ARG A 186 18.28 23.56 -8.01
CA ARG A 186 19.01 23.53 -6.73
C ARG A 186 20.54 23.58 -6.88
N GLU A 187 21.04 23.79 -8.09
CA GLU A 187 22.42 24.22 -8.40
C GLU A 187 22.42 25.72 -8.75
#